data_AF-A0AAN9K5V2-F1
#
_entry.id   AF-A0AAN9K5V2-F1
#
_cell.length_a   1.000
_cell.length_b   1.000
_cell.length_c   1.000
_cell.angle_alpha   90.00
_cell.angle_beta   90.00
_cell.angle_gamma   90.00
#
_symmetry.space_group_name_H-M   'P 1'
#
loop_
_entity.id
_entity.type
_entity.pdbx_description
1 polymer ?
#
loop_
_entity_poly.entity_id
_entity_poly.type
_entity_poly.pdbx_seq_one_letter_code
_entity_poly.pdbx_strand_id
1 'polypeptide(L)'
;MGFTRQVYAGLDHGIITMKKREVALFILPVEFGGGGISDKSNSVVLFEVELVSWITVVDIYEDGGVLKKIMEKGSGNERPTDLDEVLGILVVPMHMFFLFIS
;
A
#
# COMPACT_ATOMS: atom_id res chain seq x y z
N MET A 1 4.08 4.75 11.91
CA MET A 1 2.61 4.88 11.79
C MET A 1 2.11 3.66 11.03
N GLY A 2 1.86 2.58 11.77
CA GLY A 2 1.52 1.28 11.18
C GLY A 2 0.10 1.29 10.67
N PHE A 3 -0.11 0.84 9.44
CA PHE A 3 -1.43 0.33 9.06
C PHE A 3 -1.71 -0.87 9.96
N THR A 4 -2.53 -0.70 10.99
CA THR A 4 -3.14 -1.82 11.72
C THR A 4 -4.04 -2.54 10.72
N ARG A 5 -3.48 -3.46 9.95
CA ARG A 5 -4.19 -4.13 8.86
C ARG A 5 -4.29 -5.61 9.17
N GLN A 6 -5.34 -5.95 9.88
CA GLN A 6 -5.98 -7.24 9.67
C GLN A 6 -6.73 -7.15 8.33
N VAL A 7 -5.99 -7.24 7.21
CA VAL A 7 -6.61 -7.52 5.92
C VAL A 7 -7.03 -8.98 6.00
N TYR A 8 -8.33 -9.24 5.84
CA TYR A 8 -8.84 -10.60 5.76
C TYR A 8 -8.10 -11.32 4.61
N ALA A 9 -7.57 -12.50 4.88
CA ALA A 9 -6.73 -13.21 3.93
C ALA A 9 -7.51 -13.44 2.61
N GLY A 10 -6.92 -13.02 1.48
CA GLY A 10 -7.52 -13.11 0.15
C GLY A 10 -8.18 -11.81 -0.35
N LEU A 11 -8.51 -10.86 0.52
CA LEU A 11 -9.07 -9.57 0.10
C LEU A 11 -8.03 -8.68 -0.61
N ASP A 12 -6.76 -8.83 -0.23
CA ASP A 12 -5.61 -8.19 -0.87
C ASP A 12 -5.49 -8.55 -2.37
N HIS A 13 -5.68 -9.83 -2.71
CA HIS A 13 -5.64 -10.32 -4.09
C HIS A 13 -6.77 -9.74 -4.94
N GLY A 14 -7.92 -9.46 -4.33
CA GLY A 14 -9.02 -8.79 -4.99
C GLY A 14 -8.79 -7.28 -5.18
N ILE A 15 -8.26 -6.61 -4.17
CA ILE A 15 -8.01 -5.16 -4.22
C ILE A 15 -7.02 -4.81 -5.35
N ILE A 16 -5.99 -5.63 -5.59
CA ILE A 16 -5.00 -5.35 -6.64
C ILE A 16 -5.58 -5.39 -8.06
N THR A 17 -6.74 -6.00 -8.28
CA THR A 17 -7.40 -6.03 -9.60
C THR A 17 -8.33 -4.86 -9.84
N MET A 18 -8.63 -4.06 -8.81
CA MET A 18 -9.59 -2.96 -8.89
C MET A 18 -9.00 -1.71 -9.56
N LYS A 19 -9.87 -0.90 -10.16
CA LYS A 19 -9.56 0.44 -10.69
C LYS A 19 -9.88 1.52 -9.67
N LYS A 20 -9.31 2.72 -9.87
CA LYS A 20 -9.58 3.87 -8.98
C LYS A 20 -11.06 4.21 -9.02
N ARG A 21 -11.66 4.35 -7.84
CA ARG A 21 -13.09 4.58 -7.58
C ARG A 21 -14.01 3.42 -7.97
N GLU A 22 -13.46 2.24 -8.23
CA GLU A 22 -14.26 1.04 -8.42
C GLU A 22 -14.86 0.58 -7.10
N VAL A 23 -16.11 0.13 -7.14
CA VAL A 23 -16.79 -0.55 -6.02
C VAL A 23 -16.95 -2.02 -6.40
N ALA A 24 -16.46 -2.92 -5.56
CA ALA A 24 -16.53 -4.36 -5.78
C ALA A 24 -17.07 -5.07 -4.52
N LEU A 25 -17.79 -6.17 -4.75
CA LEU A 25 -18.32 -7.03 -3.69
C LEU A 25 -17.46 -8.30 -3.61
N PHE A 26 -16.79 -8.49 -2.48
CA PHE A 26 -16.00 -9.69 -2.19
C PHE A 26 -16.78 -10.64 -1.28
N ILE A 27 -16.81 -11.92 -1.64
CA ILE A 27 -17.47 -12.98 -0.86
C ILE A 27 -16.36 -13.93 -0.41
N LEU A 28 -16.06 -13.95 0.89
CA LEU A 28 -14.99 -14.76 1.48
C LEU A 28 -15.59 -15.80 2.45
N PRO A 29 -15.19 -17.07 2.38
CA PRO A 29 -15.56 -18.05 3.39
C PRO A 29 -14.92 -17.71 4.75
N VAL A 30 -15.63 -17.99 5.84
CA VAL A 30 -15.24 -17.63 7.22
C VAL A 30 -13.89 -18.23 7.66
N GLU A 31 -13.37 -19.23 6.96
CA GLU A 31 -12.05 -19.84 7.23
C GLU A 31 -10.88 -18.85 7.11
N PHE A 32 -11.05 -17.76 6.37
CA PHE A 32 -10.05 -16.68 6.23
C PHE A 32 -10.35 -15.45 7.11
N GLY A 33 -11.43 -15.51 7.89
CA GLY A 33 -11.85 -14.47 8.80
C GLY A 33 -11.32 -14.69 10.21
N GLY A 34 -10.19 -14.05 10.52
CA GLY A 34 -9.56 -14.18 11.83
C GLY A 34 -10.50 -13.83 12.99
N GLY A 35 -10.99 -14.85 13.67
CA GLY A 35 -11.81 -14.72 14.87
C GLY A 35 -12.44 -16.07 15.22
N GLY A 36 -11.77 -16.83 16.08
CA GLY A 36 -12.24 -18.14 16.53
C GLY A 36 -13.57 -18.03 17.26
N ILE A 37 -14.63 -18.55 16.64
CA ILE A 37 -15.75 -19.21 17.32
C ILE A 37 -16.01 -20.48 16.51
N SER A 38 -15.58 -21.59 17.09
CA SER A 38 -16.08 -22.93 16.83
C SER A 38 -17.60 -22.88 16.68
N ASP A 39 -18.12 -23.12 15.48
CA ASP A 39 -19.23 -24.06 15.24
C ASP A 39 -19.78 -23.95 13.80
N LYS A 40 -19.49 -25.00 13.02
CA LYS A 40 -20.30 -25.59 11.93
C LYS A 40 -21.38 -24.69 11.31
N SER A 41 -20.98 -23.70 10.53
CA SER A 41 -21.86 -23.16 9.49
C SER A 41 -20.98 -22.71 8.33
N ASN A 42 -21.30 -23.14 7.11
CA ASN A 42 -20.73 -22.62 5.86
C ASN A 42 -21.16 -21.16 5.67
N SER A 43 -20.74 -20.29 6.58
CA SER A 43 -21.03 -18.87 6.55
C SER A 43 -20.01 -18.18 5.65
N VAL A 44 -20.52 -17.29 4.80
CA VAL A 44 -19.71 -16.43 3.95
C VAL A 44 -19.83 -15.01 4.45
N VAL A 45 -18.73 -14.28 4.44
CA VAL A 45 -18.68 -12.85 4.76
C VAL A 45 -18.66 -12.08 3.45
N LEU A 46 -19.51 -11.05 3.37
CA LEU A 46 -19.58 -10.15 2.23
C LEU A 46 -18.91 -8.83 2.60
N PHE A 47 -18.01 -8.37 1.75
CA PHE A 47 -17.34 -7.08 1.88
C PHE A 47 -17.66 -6.23 0.66
N GLU A 48 -18.30 -5.09 0.86
CA GLU A 48 -18.40 -4.04 -0.16
C GLU A 48 -17.18 -3.11 0.00
N VAL A 49 -16.36 -3.03 -1.04
CA VAL A 49 -15.08 -2.31 -1.01
C VAL A 49 -15.06 -1.28 -2.12
N GLU A 50 -14.76 -0.02 -1.78
CA GLU A 50 -14.46 1.05 -2.73
C GLU A 50 -12.95 1.35 -2.74
N LEU A 51 -12.32 1.30 -3.92
CA LEU A 51 -10.92 1.70 -4.07
C LEU A 51 -10.80 3.21 -4.28
N VAL A 52 -10.81 3.99 -3.21
CA VAL A 52 -10.76 5.46 -3.28
C VAL A 52 -9.46 5.98 -3.94
N SER A 53 -8.31 5.50 -3.45
CA SER A 53 -7.00 5.83 -4.00
C SER A 53 -5.93 4.86 -3.48
N TRP A 54 -4.81 4.80 -4.19
CA TRP A 54 -3.59 4.13 -3.74
C TRP A 54 -2.40 5.04 -4.02
N ILE A 55 -1.27 4.71 -3.39
CA ILE A 55 -0.01 5.39 -3.64
C ILE A 55 1.01 4.33 -4.01
N THR A 56 1.70 4.54 -5.13
CA THR A 56 2.78 3.64 -5.55
C THR A 56 4.01 3.90 -4.70
N VAL A 57 4.50 2.86 -4.05
CA VAL A 57 5.77 2.87 -3.32
C VAL A 57 6.70 1.90 -4.03
N VAL A 58 7.90 2.38 -4.36
CA VAL A 58 8.95 1.58 -5.00
C VAL A 58 10.13 1.52 -4.05
N ASP A 59 10.57 0.31 -3.73
CA ASP A 59 11.86 0.10 -3.08
C ASP A 59 12.96 0.22 -4.16
N ILE A 60 13.88 1.16 -3.97
CA ILE A 60 14.90 1.48 -4.98
C ILE A 60 16.01 0.43 -4.99
N TYR A 61 16.32 -0.14 -3.84
CA TYR A 61 17.43 -1.11 -3.68
C TYR A 61 16.95 -2.51 -3.30
N GLU A 62 15.62 -2.70 -3.16
CA GLU A 62 15.01 -3.97 -2.76
C GLU A 62 15.49 -4.48 -1.38
N ASP A 63 16.03 -3.57 -0.56
CA ASP A 63 16.59 -3.84 0.77
C ASP A 63 15.74 -3.23 1.90
N GLY A 64 14.66 -2.51 1.55
CA GLY A 64 13.80 -1.78 2.47
C GLY A 64 14.39 -0.46 2.98
N GLY A 65 15.59 -0.07 2.57
CA GLY A 65 16.30 1.12 3.05
C GLY A 65 15.79 2.41 2.43
N VAL A 66 15.57 2.43 1.11
CA VAL A 66 15.11 3.61 0.37
C VAL A 66 13.79 3.36 -0.34
N LEU A 67 12.70 3.83 0.28
CA LEU A 67 11.35 3.72 -0.25
C LEU A 67 10.92 5.02 -0.94
N LYS A 68 10.77 4.98 -2.27
CA LYS A 68 10.26 6.09 -3.07
C LYS A 68 8.74 6.03 -3.18
N LYS A 69 8.06 7.01 -2.58
CA LYS A 69 6.62 7.21 -2.70
C LYS A 69 6.31 8.14 -3.88
N ILE A 70 5.56 7.66 -4.86
CA ILE A 70 5.18 8.43 -6.04
C ILE A 70 3.89 9.21 -5.73
N MET A 71 4.02 10.52 -5.48
CA MET A 71 2.88 11.41 -5.20
C MET A 71 2.19 11.88 -6.48
N GLU A 72 2.96 12.07 -7.54
CA GLU A 72 2.49 12.47 -8.86
C GLU A 72 3.29 11.72 -9.93
N LYS A 73 2.61 11.28 -11.00
CA LYS A 73 3.25 10.54 -12.08
C LYS A 73 3.96 11.53 -13.01
N GLY A 74 5.24 11.29 -13.29
CA GLY A 74 5.99 12.04 -14.31
C GLY A 74 5.47 11.81 -15.73
N SER A 75 5.79 12.72 -16.65
CA SER A 75 5.34 12.68 -18.05
C SER A 75 6.13 11.72 -18.94
N GLY A 76 7.35 11.34 -18.54
CA GLY A 76 8.23 10.43 -19.29
C GLY A 76 8.28 9.01 -18.71
N ASN A 77 8.71 8.06 -19.54
CA ASN A 77 8.99 6.67 -19.12
C ASN A 77 10.50 6.39 -18.97
N GLU A 78 11.34 7.36 -19.32
CA GLU A 78 12.79 7.29 -19.19
C GLU A 78 13.24 7.50 -17.74
N ARG A 79 14.34 6.85 -17.38
CA ARG A 79 15.00 7.01 -16.08
C ARG A 79 16.38 7.61 -16.32
N PRO A 80 16.81 8.60 -15.50
CA PRO A 80 18.16 9.13 -15.59
C PRO A 80 19.20 8.02 -15.40
N THR A 81 20.28 8.10 -16.17
CA THR A 81 21.49 7.29 -16.06
C THR A 81 22.59 8.06 -15.35
N ASP A 82 23.68 7.39 -14.97
CA ASP A 82 24.75 7.97 -14.14
C ASP A 82 25.41 9.22 -14.73
N LEU A 83 25.33 9.42 -16.05
CA LEU A 83 25.94 10.56 -16.76
C LEU A 83 24.93 11.66 -17.10
N ASP A 84 23.65 11.50 -16.73
CA ASP A 84 22.62 12.47 -17.03
C ASP A 84 22.58 13.60 -16.00
N GLU A 85 22.55 14.85 -16.49
CA GLU A 85 22.30 16.02 -15.65
C GLU A 85 20.80 16.15 -15.35
N VAL A 86 20.46 16.23 -14.06
CA VAL A 86 19.07 16.33 -13.59
C VAL A 86 18.89 17.53 -12.68
N LEU A 87 17.84 18.32 -12.96
CA LEU A 87 17.37 19.39 -12.09
C LEU A 87 16.18 18.90 -11.26
N GLY A 88 16.26 19.04 -9.94
CA GLY A 88 15.19 18.65 -9.03
C GLY A 88 15.16 19.50 -7.77
N ILE A 89 14.01 19.50 -7.10
CA ILE A 89 13.83 20.16 -5.81
C ILE A 89 13.84 19.09 -4.74
N LEU A 90 14.82 19.15 -3.83
CA LEU A 90 14.88 18.28 -2.66
C LEU A 90 14.48 19.09 -1.42
N VAL A 91 13.40 18.66 -0.77
CA VAL A 91 12.99 19.18 0.54
C VAL A 91 13.19 18.07 1.55
N VAL A 92 14.08 18.28 2.52
CA VAL A 92 14.33 17.34 3.61
C VAL A 92 13.65 17.87 4.87
N PRO A 93 12.46 17.35 5.25
CA PRO A 93 11.82 17.76 6.49
C PRO A 93 12.58 17.19 7.69
N MET A 94 13.28 18.06 8.43
CA MET A 94 13.86 17.70 9.73
C MET A 94 12.74 17.54 10.77
N HIS A 95 12.20 16.34 10.93
CA HIS A 95 11.26 16.05 12.02
C HIS A 95 11.70 14.91 12.94
N MET A 96 12.99 14.55 12.96
CA MET A 96 13.49 13.47 13.82
C MET A 96 14.94 13.63 14.28
N PHE A 97 15.44 14.86 14.46
CA PHE A 97 16.74 15.11 15.10
C PHE A 97 16.66 15.82 16.45
N PHE A 98 15.48 16.23 16.90
CA PHE A 98 15.32 16.90 18.20
C PHE A 98 15.12 15.96 19.40
N LEU A 99 15.11 14.63 19.23
CA LEU A 99 14.90 13.68 20.34
C LEU A 99 16.14 12.91 20.80
N PHE A 100 17.33 13.14 20.23
CA PHE A 100 18.58 12.47 20.63
C PHE A 100 19.66 13.41 21.20
N ILE A 101 19.29 14.65 21.55
CA ILE A 101 20.14 15.54 22.34
C ILE A 101 19.39 15.92 23.62
N SER A 102 19.30 14.99 24.56
CA SER A 102 19.18 15.25 26.00
C SER A 102 19.50 13.99 26.79
#